data_AF-A0A3B9IWB3-F1
#
_entry.id   AF-A0A3B9IWB3-F1
#
_cell.length_a   1.000
_cell.length_b   1.000
_cell.length_c   1.000
_cell.angle_alpha   90.00
_cell.angle_beta   90.00
_cell.angle_gamma   90.00
#
_symmetry.space_group_name_H-M   'P 1'
#
loop_
_entity.id
_entity.type
_entity.pdbx_description
1 polymer ?
#
loop_
_entity_poly.entity_id
_entity_poly.type
_entity_poly.pdbx_seq_one_letter_code
_entity_poly.pdbx_strand_id
1 'polypeptide(L)'
;TADKTAQITYTSVYDGMLMKKVGDYVFEGDILISGVTSDSTGHVTFHHAMGEITGIYTENTSFSENISEKRKIFTGKEKIIRNLDIFGLKIPLFSGKNNFENFESEENINYLKIFGKYLPIGISEKKFSETAMTETVITPEQAESNIKEKIYLYEKNFTSDTEIISRDIKKNIAPDCITYNVEYTLKGDICRENEIYVK
;
A
#
# COMPACT_ATOMS: atom_id res chain seq x y z
N THR A 1 -15.41 -4.90 20.65
CA THR A 1 -16.19 -5.75 19.71
C THR A 1 -15.24 -6.69 19.00
N ALA A 2 -15.76 -7.62 18.21
CA ALA A 2 -14.96 -8.46 17.33
C ALA A 2 -14.45 -7.61 16.16
N ASP A 3 -13.14 -7.61 15.93
CA ASP A 3 -12.50 -7.00 14.76
C ASP A 3 -12.63 -7.88 13.52
N LYS A 4 -12.75 -9.20 13.72
CA LYS A 4 -12.82 -10.19 12.64
C LYS A 4 -13.89 -11.23 12.93
N THR A 5 -14.43 -11.81 11.86
CA THR A 5 -15.28 -13.01 11.97
C THR A 5 -14.39 -14.19 12.33
N ALA A 6 -14.64 -14.83 13.48
CA ALA A 6 -13.72 -15.78 14.07
C ALA A 6 -14.42 -16.80 14.98
N GLN A 7 -13.76 -17.94 15.22
CA GLN A 7 -14.11 -18.83 16.32
C GLN A 7 -13.27 -18.50 17.55
N ILE A 8 -13.91 -18.23 18.69
CA ILE A 8 -13.20 -17.87 19.93
C ILE A 8 -12.46 -19.09 20.49
N THR A 9 -11.18 -18.92 20.80
CA THR A 9 -10.33 -19.97 21.40
C THR A 9 -9.82 -19.62 22.79
N TYR A 10 -9.77 -18.34 23.13
CA TYR A 10 -9.32 -17.85 24.43
C TYR A 10 -10.04 -16.56 24.80
N THR A 11 -10.30 -16.38 26.10
CA THR A 11 -10.91 -15.17 26.66
C THR A 11 -10.29 -14.85 28.02
N SER A 12 -9.88 -13.60 28.23
CA SER A 12 -9.46 -13.04 29.52
C SER A 12 -10.07 -11.64 29.66
N VAL A 13 -10.94 -11.44 30.64
CA VAL A 13 -11.62 -10.14 30.84
C VAL A 13 -11.10 -9.47 32.10
N TYR A 14 -10.65 -8.22 31.96
CA TYR A 14 -10.10 -7.40 33.04
C TYR A 14 -11.15 -6.44 33.60
N ASP A 15 -11.99 -5.83 32.74
CA ASP A 15 -13.12 -4.98 33.14
C ASP A 15 -14.26 -5.05 32.10
N GLY A 16 -15.50 -4.92 32.57
CA GLY A 16 -16.72 -5.17 31.81
C GLY A 16 -17.24 -6.62 31.89
N MET A 17 -18.25 -6.92 31.07
CA MET A 17 -18.96 -8.20 31.05
C MET A 17 -18.69 -8.98 29.77
N LEU A 18 -18.17 -10.21 29.89
CA LEU A 18 -17.99 -11.12 28.75
C LEU A 18 -19.34 -11.53 28.16
N MET A 19 -19.51 -11.33 26.85
CA MET A 19 -20.76 -11.58 26.13
C MET A 19 -20.74 -12.87 25.30
N LYS A 20 -19.55 -13.42 25.03
CA LYS A 20 -19.32 -14.60 24.18
C LYS A 20 -18.32 -15.54 24.85
N LYS A 21 -18.49 -16.84 24.70
CA LYS A 21 -17.63 -17.85 25.35
C LYS A 21 -16.69 -18.53 24.35
N VAL A 22 -15.66 -19.20 24.88
CA VAL A 22 -14.78 -20.06 24.08
C VAL A 22 -15.59 -21.12 23.32
N GLY A 23 -15.28 -21.28 22.04
CA GLY A 23 -15.98 -22.15 21.10
C GLY A 23 -17.08 -21.46 20.31
N ASP A 24 -17.56 -20.29 20.74
CA ASP A 24 -18.55 -19.51 19.99
C ASP A 24 -17.95 -18.98 18.68
N TYR A 25 -18.80 -18.93 17.67
CA TYR A 25 -18.52 -18.23 16.41
C TYR A 25 -19.08 -16.81 16.49
N VAL A 26 -18.25 -15.82 16.20
CA VAL A 26 -18.60 -14.40 16.23
C VAL A 26 -18.38 -13.78 14.87
N PHE A 27 -19.25 -12.84 14.52
CA PHE A 27 -19.08 -12.02 13.32
C PHE A 27 -18.35 -10.73 13.66
N GLU A 28 -17.66 -10.15 12.67
CA GLU A 28 -17.10 -8.81 12.79
C GLU A 28 -18.16 -7.82 13.29
N GLY A 29 -17.81 -7.02 14.30
CA GLY A 29 -18.71 -6.09 14.95
C GLY A 29 -19.47 -6.64 16.17
N ASP A 30 -19.50 -7.96 16.40
CA ASP A 30 -20.16 -8.54 17.57
C ASP A 30 -19.60 -7.96 18.88
N ILE A 31 -20.46 -7.69 19.85
CA ILE A 31 -20.03 -7.27 21.18
C ILE A 31 -19.42 -8.50 21.88
N LEU A 32 -18.12 -8.41 22.19
CA LEU A 32 -17.40 -9.46 22.91
C LEU A 32 -17.35 -9.19 24.42
N ILE A 33 -17.12 -7.93 24.80
CA ILE A 33 -17.13 -7.45 26.18
C ILE A 33 -18.01 -6.20 26.21
N SER A 34 -19.01 -6.20 27.09
CA SER A 34 -19.87 -5.03 27.33
C SER A 34 -19.29 -4.17 28.44
N GLY A 35 -19.09 -2.88 28.16
CA GLY A 35 -18.78 -1.87 29.18
C GLY A 35 -20.02 -1.38 29.92
N VAL A 36 -21.22 -1.88 29.60
CA VAL A 36 -22.46 -1.48 30.26
C VAL A 36 -22.99 -2.68 31.03
N THR A 37 -23.14 -2.53 32.34
CA THR A 37 -23.73 -3.53 33.22
C THR A 37 -24.97 -2.94 33.90
N SER A 38 -25.98 -3.77 34.15
CA SER A 38 -27.18 -3.37 34.88
C SER A 38 -27.38 -4.27 36.08
N ASP A 39 -27.67 -3.69 37.24
CA ASP A 39 -28.03 -4.46 38.43
C ASP A 39 -29.52 -4.83 38.46
N SER A 40 -29.90 -5.65 39.45
CA SER A 40 -31.30 -6.09 39.64
C SER A 40 -32.26 -4.95 40.02
N THR A 41 -31.75 -3.77 40.36
CA THR A 41 -32.52 -2.56 40.65
C THR A 41 -32.64 -1.61 39.46
N GLY A 42 -32.02 -1.95 38.33
CA GLY A 42 -32.05 -1.17 37.09
C GLY A 42 -31.01 -0.04 37.03
N HIS A 43 -30.07 0.03 37.98
CA HIS A 43 -28.97 0.97 37.88
C HIS A 43 -27.96 0.47 36.84
N VAL A 44 -27.56 1.39 35.96
CA VAL A 44 -26.60 1.12 34.88
C VAL A 44 -25.23 1.63 35.30
N THR A 45 -24.22 0.77 35.24
CA THR A 45 -22.82 1.12 35.48
C THR A 45 -22.04 1.05 34.17
N PHE A 46 -21.18 2.05 33.95
CA PHE A 46 -20.28 2.11 32.81
C PHE A 46 -18.86 1.73 33.24
N HIS A 47 -18.26 0.83 32.48
CA HIS A 47 -16.96 0.21 32.68
C HIS A 47 -16.07 0.44 31.46
N HIS A 48 -14.75 0.33 31.63
CA HIS A 48 -13.85 0.22 30.50
C HIS A 48 -13.90 -1.23 30.00
N ALA A 49 -14.48 -1.48 28.83
CA ALA A 49 -14.58 -2.82 28.27
C ALA A 49 -13.18 -3.33 27.87
N MET A 50 -12.48 -3.97 28.80
CA MET A 50 -11.06 -4.30 28.68
C MET A 50 -10.85 -5.81 28.85
N GLY A 51 -10.21 -6.42 27.86
CA GLY A 51 -9.88 -7.84 27.88
C GLY A 51 -9.17 -8.27 26.62
N GLU A 52 -8.64 -9.49 26.66
CA GLU A 52 -7.95 -10.15 25.56
C GLU A 52 -8.82 -11.33 25.09
N ILE A 53 -9.14 -11.35 23.79
CA ILE A 53 -9.91 -12.43 23.20
C ILE A 53 -9.21 -12.88 21.94
N THR A 54 -8.75 -14.13 21.94
CA THR A 54 -8.07 -14.73 20.79
C THR A 54 -9.07 -15.59 20.02
N GLY A 55 -9.07 -15.42 18.69
CA GLY A 55 -9.90 -16.21 17.78
C GLY A 55 -9.08 -16.84 16.67
N ILE A 56 -9.62 -17.91 16.09
CA ILE A 56 -9.16 -18.46 14.81
C ILE A 56 -10.02 -17.85 13.70
N TYR A 57 -9.38 -17.26 12.70
CA TYR A 57 -10.02 -16.62 11.57
C TYR A 57 -9.27 -16.89 10.26
N THR A 58 -9.94 -16.62 9.15
CA THR A 58 -9.39 -16.85 7.80
C THR A 58 -9.13 -15.52 7.11
N GLU A 59 -7.97 -15.40 6.46
CA GLU A 59 -7.62 -14.27 5.60
C GLU A 59 -7.18 -14.74 4.23
N ASN A 60 -7.56 -13.99 3.20
CA ASN A 60 -7.20 -14.29 1.81
C ASN A 60 -6.32 -13.18 1.26
N THR A 61 -5.16 -13.55 0.71
CA THR A 61 -4.22 -12.62 0.08
C THR A 61 -3.79 -13.14 -1.27
N SER A 62 -3.70 -12.25 -2.26
CA SER A 62 -3.29 -12.60 -3.61
C SER A 62 -1.94 -11.97 -3.93
N PHE A 63 -1.02 -12.77 -4.45
CA PHE A 63 0.32 -12.34 -4.88
C PHE A 63 0.48 -12.63 -6.36
N SER A 64 0.73 -11.59 -7.15
CA SER A 64 0.92 -11.73 -8.59
C SER A 64 2.29 -11.24 -9.04
N GLU A 65 2.75 -11.78 -10.17
CA GLU A 65 3.95 -11.36 -10.88
C GLU A 65 3.70 -11.47 -12.39
N ASN A 66 3.97 -10.38 -13.12
CA ASN A 66 3.89 -10.38 -14.58
C ASN A 66 5.15 -11.01 -15.18
N ILE A 67 4.98 -11.83 -16.21
CA ILE A 67 6.07 -12.55 -16.91
C ILE A 67 6.85 -11.59 -17.81
N SER A 68 6.16 -10.60 -18.41
CA SER A 68 6.82 -9.52 -19.12
C SER A 68 6.36 -8.15 -18.61
N GLU A 69 7.31 -7.24 -18.50
CA GLU A 69 7.04 -5.86 -18.13
C GLU A 69 7.78 -4.92 -19.08
N LYS A 70 7.04 -3.98 -19.67
CA LYS A 70 7.60 -2.91 -20.48
C LYS A 70 7.97 -1.75 -19.56
N ARG A 71 9.25 -1.40 -19.56
CA ARG A 71 9.80 -0.32 -18.75
C ARG A 71 10.35 0.77 -19.65
N LYS A 72 10.12 2.03 -19.27
CA LYS A 72 10.76 3.16 -19.93
C LYS A 72 12.17 3.32 -19.38
N ILE A 73 13.15 3.38 -20.27
CA ILE A 73 14.55 3.66 -19.95
C ILE A 73 15.03 4.90 -20.71
N PHE A 74 15.96 5.64 -20.12
CA PHE A 74 16.68 6.69 -20.84
C PHE A 74 17.78 6.05 -21.68
N THR A 75 17.89 6.44 -22.95
CA THR A 75 18.93 5.92 -23.85
C THR A 75 20.30 6.55 -23.58
N GLY A 76 20.33 7.60 -22.76
CA GLY A 76 21.51 8.43 -22.52
C GLY A 76 21.73 9.52 -23.59
N LYS A 77 20.95 9.53 -24.68
CA LYS A 77 21.01 10.62 -25.64
C LYS A 77 20.24 11.83 -25.14
N GLU A 78 20.87 12.99 -25.24
CA GLU A 78 20.30 14.25 -24.79
C GLU A 78 20.41 15.31 -25.88
N LYS A 79 19.46 16.23 -25.89
CA LYS A 79 19.48 17.42 -26.75
C LYS A 79 19.10 18.64 -25.94
N ILE A 80 19.90 19.70 -26.06
CA ILE A 80 19.62 20.98 -25.40
C ILE A 80 19.28 22.02 -26.45
N ILE A 81 18.16 22.73 -26.24
CA ILE A 81 17.75 23.89 -27.04
C ILE A 81 17.72 25.10 -26.12
N ARG A 82 18.41 26.17 -26.54
CA ARG A 82 18.46 27.43 -25.80
C ARG A 82 17.69 28.52 -26.53
N ASN A 83 16.89 29.28 -25.79
CA ASN A 83 16.19 30.46 -26.30
C ASN A 83 16.57 31.68 -25.46
N LEU A 84 16.66 32.82 -26.10
CA LEU A 84 16.64 34.11 -25.44
C LEU A 84 15.18 34.46 -25.16
N ASP A 85 14.84 34.62 -23.88
CA ASP A 85 13.51 35.04 -23.44
C ASP A 85 13.56 36.56 -23.21
N ILE A 86 12.76 37.33 -23.96
CA ILE A 86 12.66 38.78 -23.79
C ILE A 86 11.18 39.15 -23.71
N PHE A 87 10.73 39.66 -22.56
CA PHE A 87 9.32 40.01 -22.32
C PHE A 87 8.33 38.87 -22.65
N GLY A 88 8.73 37.61 -22.45
CA GLY A 88 7.91 36.43 -22.77
C GLY A 88 8.00 35.96 -24.22
N LEU A 89 8.75 36.65 -25.08
CA LEU A 89 9.08 36.18 -26.43
C LEU A 89 10.30 35.26 -26.37
N LYS A 90 10.14 34.00 -26.79
CA LYS A 90 11.24 33.02 -26.90
C LYS A 90 11.87 33.06 -28.29
N ILE A 91 13.08 33.61 -28.38
CA ILE A 91 13.86 33.69 -29.61
C ILE A 91 14.91 32.58 -29.60
N PRO A 92 14.90 31.61 -30.53
CA PRO A 92 15.87 30.51 -30.53
C PRO A 92 17.29 31.02 -30.76
N LEU A 93 18.22 30.64 -29.88
CA LEU A 93 19.63 31.02 -29.98
C LEU A 93 20.38 30.13 -31.00
N PHE A 94 19.88 28.92 -31.25
CA PHE A 94 20.44 27.98 -32.22
C PHE A 94 19.33 27.19 -32.93
N SER A 95 19.49 26.93 -34.23
CA SER A 95 18.53 26.21 -35.08
C SER A 95 18.56 24.69 -34.90
N GLY A 96 18.56 24.20 -33.67
CA GLY A 96 18.48 22.77 -33.37
C GLY A 96 17.03 22.33 -33.14
N LYS A 97 16.53 21.35 -33.90
CA LYS A 97 15.28 20.66 -33.59
C LYS A 97 15.57 19.39 -32.79
N ASN A 98 14.63 19.00 -31.93
CA ASN A 98 14.64 17.69 -31.30
C ASN A 98 14.06 16.66 -32.28
N ASN A 99 14.79 15.57 -32.51
CA ASN A 99 14.39 14.49 -33.44
C ASN A 99 14.15 13.16 -32.70
N PHE A 100 14.11 13.16 -31.37
CA PHE A 100 13.78 11.97 -30.60
C PHE A 100 12.30 11.63 -30.77
N GLU A 101 12.01 10.36 -31.06
CA GLU A 101 10.64 9.86 -31.20
C GLU A 101 9.92 9.83 -29.84
N ASN A 102 10.61 9.37 -28.79
CA ASN A 102 10.13 9.37 -27.42
C ASN A 102 11.15 10.09 -26.53
N PHE A 103 10.70 11.02 -25.70
CA PHE A 103 11.57 11.78 -24.82
C PHE A 103 10.83 12.32 -23.59
N GLU A 104 11.60 12.65 -22.55
CA GLU A 104 11.17 13.58 -21.51
C GLU A 104 11.83 14.94 -21.72
N SER A 105 11.21 16.01 -21.25
CA SER A 105 11.80 17.35 -21.34
C SER A 105 11.71 18.13 -20.03
N GLU A 106 12.79 18.82 -19.72
CA GLU A 106 12.90 19.74 -18.59
C GLU A 106 13.24 21.13 -19.14
N GLU A 107 12.59 22.18 -18.63
CA GLU A 107 12.87 23.56 -19.04
C GLU A 107 13.25 24.41 -17.82
N ASN A 108 14.40 25.07 -17.90
CA ASN A 108 14.90 25.99 -16.89
C ASN A 108 15.05 27.39 -17.51
N ILE A 109 14.68 28.43 -16.76
CA ILE A 109 14.77 29.83 -17.21
C ILE A 109 15.63 30.62 -16.25
N ASN A 110 16.72 31.17 -16.75
CA ASN A 110 17.60 32.06 -15.98
C ASN A 110 17.38 33.51 -16.42
N TYR A 111 16.66 34.29 -15.60
CA TYR A 111 16.52 35.73 -15.79
C TYR A 111 17.78 36.49 -15.39
N LEU A 112 18.16 37.48 -16.19
CA LEU A 112 19.28 38.37 -15.91
C LEU A 112 18.96 39.25 -14.71
N LYS A 113 19.94 39.42 -13.82
CA LYS A 113 19.83 40.26 -12.63
C LYS A 113 20.79 41.43 -12.72
N ILE A 114 20.27 42.66 -12.65
CA ILE A 114 21.06 43.90 -12.63
C ILE A 114 20.64 44.73 -11.42
N PHE A 115 21.61 45.22 -10.64
CA PHE A 115 21.38 46.02 -9.41
C PHE A 115 20.37 45.39 -8.44
N GLY A 116 20.39 44.06 -8.29
CA GLY A 116 19.48 43.35 -7.39
C GLY A 116 18.08 43.07 -7.94
N LYS A 117 17.71 43.62 -9.10
CA LYS A 117 16.41 43.40 -9.74
C LYS A 117 16.52 42.42 -10.92
N TYR A 118 15.55 41.53 -11.06
CA TYR A 118 15.44 40.67 -12.23
C TYR A 118 14.88 41.47 -13.40
N LEU A 119 15.55 41.40 -14.54
CA LEU A 119 15.05 41.91 -15.80
C LEU A 119 14.12 40.88 -16.43
N PRO A 120 13.13 41.32 -17.23
CA PRO A 120 12.29 40.45 -18.04
C PRO A 120 13.04 39.94 -19.28
N ILE A 121 14.34 39.67 -19.13
CA ILE A 121 15.24 39.16 -20.16
C ILE A 121 16.03 38.00 -19.53
N GLY A 122 16.04 36.85 -20.18
CA GLY A 122 16.70 35.66 -19.66
C GLY A 122 17.08 34.67 -20.75
N ILE A 123 17.70 33.57 -20.35
CA ILE A 123 17.98 32.44 -21.23
C ILE A 123 17.13 31.27 -20.73
N SER A 124 16.28 30.74 -21.58
CA SER A 124 15.62 29.46 -21.34
C SER A 124 16.45 28.33 -21.95
N GLU A 125 16.66 27.28 -21.17
CA GLU A 125 17.30 26.05 -21.59
C GLU A 125 16.28 24.92 -21.47
N LYS A 126 15.93 24.30 -22.60
CA LYS A 126 15.09 23.12 -22.65
C LYS A 126 15.93 21.90 -22.99
N LYS A 127 16.04 20.99 -22.04
CA LYS A 127 16.72 19.71 -22.16
C LYS A 127 15.72 18.64 -22.55
N PHE A 128 16.04 17.86 -23.57
CA PHE A 128 15.30 16.69 -24.02
C PHE A 128 16.16 15.45 -23.77
N SER A 129 15.61 14.47 -23.08
CA SER A 129 16.28 13.19 -22.81
C SER A 129 15.54 12.09 -23.55
N GLU A 130 16.20 11.42 -24.50
CA GLU A 130 15.59 10.35 -25.30
C GLU A 130 15.26 9.15 -24.42
N THR A 131 14.07 8.60 -24.63
CA THR A 131 13.58 7.42 -23.92
C THR A 131 13.28 6.30 -24.90
N ALA A 132 13.45 5.06 -24.45
CA ALA A 132 13.02 3.86 -25.17
C ALA A 132 12.21 2.95 -24.25
N MET A 133 11.34 2.14 -24.84
CA MET A 133 10.69 1.05 -24.12
C MET A 133 11.58 -0.18 -24.21
N THR A 134 11.89 -0.78 -23.07
CA THR A 134 12.52 -2.10 -23.00
C THR A 134 11.55 -3.07 -22.37
N GLU A 135 11.50 -4.30 -22.87
CA GLU A 135 10.71 -5.37 -22.28
C GLU A 135 11.67 -6.27 -21.51
N THR A 136 11.43 -6.40 -20.20
CA THR A 136 12.11 -7.42 -19.40
C THR A 136 11.18 -8.61 -19.31
N VAL A 137 11.63 -9.76 -19.82
CA VAL A 137 10.92 -11.03 -19.72
C VAL A 137 11.63 -11.88 -18.68
N ILE A 138 10.90 -12.36 -17.68
CA ILE A 138 11.39 -13.30 -16.68
C ILE A 138 10.87 -14.71 -16.98
N THR A 139 11.59 -15.73 -16.54
CA THR A 139 11.08 -17.11 -16.69
C THR A 139 9.97 -17.37 -15.67
N PRO A 140 9.06 -18.33 -15.93
CA PRO A 140 8.05 -18.75 -14.96
C PRO A 140 8.65 -19.14 -13.60
N GLU A 141 9.81 -19.81 -13.57
CA GLU A 141 10.50 -20.20 -12.34
C GLU A 141 10.97 -18.97 -11.55
N GLN A 142 11.49 -17.95 -12.23
CA GLN A 142 11.89 -16.69 -11.61
C GLN A 142 10.67 -15.97 -11.02
N ALA A 143 9.56 -15.94 -11.75
CA ALA A 143 8.30 -15.35 -11.27
C ALA A 143 7.77 -16.09 -10.03
N GLU A 144 7.80 -17.42 -10.03
CA GLU A 144 7.44 -18.21 -8.84
C GLU A 144 8.36 -17.92 -7.65
N SER A 145 9.66 -17.75 -7.88
CA SER A 145 10.62 -17.39 -6.82
C SER A 145 10.29 -16.02 -6.22
N ASN A 146 10.02 -15.02 -7.06
CA ASN A 146 9.63 -13.68 -6.63
C ASN A 146 8.33 -13.71 -5.80
N ILE A 147 7.33 -14.48 -6.23
CA ILE A 147 6.06 -14.62 -5.50
C ILE A 147 6.30 -15.27 -4.13
N LYS A 148 7.14 -16.31 -4.04
CA LYS A 148 7.49 -16.94 -2.75
C LYS A 148 8.20 -15.97 -1.82
N GLU A 149 9.08 -15.11 -2.34
CA GLU A 149 9.73 -14.07 -1.55
C GLU A 149 8.71 -13.03 -1.05
N LYS A 150 7.76 -12.59 -1.90
CA LYS A 150 6.66 -11.71 -1.48
C LYS A 150 5.82 -12.31 -0.36
N ILE A 151 5.48 -13.60 -0.47
CA ILE A 151 4.75 -14.33 0.58
C ILE A 151 5.57 -14.36 1.88
N TYR A 152 6.86 -14.69 1.81
CA TYR A 152 7.74 -14.71 2.98
C TYR A 152 7.84 -13.34 3.67
N LEU A 153 7.99 -12.26 2.89
CA LEU A 153 8.03 -10.90 3.41
C LEU A 153 6.69 -10.49 4.03
N TYR A 154 5.58 -10.90 3.43
CA TYR A 154 4.24 -10.66 3.99
C TYR A 154 4.10 -11.36 5.35
N GLU A 155 4.42 -12.65 5.43
CA GLU A 155 4.36 -13.43 6.67
C GLU A 155 5.25 -12.81 7.78
N LYS A 156 6.45 -12.34 7.40
CA LYS A 156 7.37 -11.72 8.36
C LYS A 156 6.88 -10.37 8.90
N ASN A 157 6.26 -9.55 8.06
CA ASN A 157 5.95 -8.16 8.39
C ASN A 157 4.52 -7.95 8.91
N PHE A 158 3.55 -8.78 8.49
CA PHE A 158 2.14 -8.55 8.76
C PHE A 158 1.50 -9.62 9.65
N THR A 159 2.15 -10.77 9.81
CA THR A 159 1.70 -11.85 10.72
C THR A 159 2.69 -12.12 11.84
N SER A 160 3.53 -11.15 12.22
CA SER A 160 4.46 -11.32 13.34
C SER A 160 3.75 -11.51 14.67
N ASP A 161 2.59 -10.87 14.83
CA ASP A 161 1.84 -10.82 16.08
C ASP A 161 0.69 -11.84 16.11
N THR A 162 0.60 -12.68 15.08
CA THR A 162 -0.44 -13.70 14.91
C THR A 162 0.18 -15.06 14.58
N GLU A 163 -0.40 -16.13 15.12
CA GLU A 163 0.06 -17.49 14.88
C GLU A 163 -0.57 -18.01 13.58
N ILE A 164 0.28 -18.34 12.58
CA ILE A 164 -0.18 -19.01 11.35
C ILE A 164 -0.41 -20.49 11.66
N ILE A 165 -1.68 -20.92 11.68
CA ILE A 165 -2.06 -22.33 11.86
C ILE A 165 -1.87 -23.11 10.56
N SER A 166 -2.34 -22.54 9.45
CA SER A 166 -2.23 -23.17 8.14
C SER A 166 -2.24 -22.14 7.01
N ARG A 167 -1.73 -22.58 5.86
CA ARG A 167 -1.81 -21.84 4.60
C ARG A 167 -2.19 -22.79 3.47
N ASP A 168 -3.19 -22.43 2.69
CA ASP A 168 -3.58 -23.12 1.46
C ASP A 168 -3.26 -22.22 0.26
N ILE A 169 -2.51 -22.73 -0.71
CA ILE A 169 -2.04 -21.94 -1.86
C ILE A 169 -2.67 -22.46 -3.14
N LYS A 170 -3.51 -21.64 -3.77
CA LYS A 170 -4.10 -21.89 -5.08
C LYS A 170 -3.36 -21.10 -6.13
N LYS A 171 -2.60 -21.81 -6.97
CA LYS A 171 -1.85 -21.23 -8.08
C LYS A 171 -2.73 -21.06 -9.31
N ASN A 172 -2.65 -19.89 -9.94
CA ASN A 172 -3.20 -19.61 -11.25
C ASN A 172 -2.07 -19.12 -12.15
N ILE A 173 -1.73 -19.91 -13.17
CA ILE A 173 -0.63 -19.63 -14.09
C ILE A 173 -1.25 -19.24 -15.43
N ALA A 174 -1.21 -17.95 -15.74
CA ALA A 174 -1.55 -17.43 -17.06
C ALA A 174 -0.27 -17.13 -17.86
N PRO A 175 -0.35 -17.00 -19.20
CA PRO A 175 0.82 -16.74 -20.06
C PRO A 175 1.56 -15.45 -19.73
N ASP A 176 0.85 -14.43 -19.24
CA ASP A 176 1.41 -13.10 -19.01
C ASP A 176 1.61 -12.80 -17.52
N CYS A 177 0.98 -13.59 -16.63
CA CYS A 177 0.94 -13.33 -15.20
C CYS A 177 0.75 -14.62 -14.41
N ILE A 178 1.52 -14.78 -13.34
CA ILE A 178 1.35 -15.84 -12.36
C ILE A 178 0.75 -15.24 -11.10
N THR A 179 -0.31 -15.84 -10.57
CA THR A 179 -1.01 -15.39 -9.36
C THR A 179 -1.16 -16.52 -8.37
N TYR A 180 -0.74 -16.31 -7.12
CA TYR A 180 -0.93 -17.23 -6.01
C TYR A 180 -1.95 -16.62 -5.05
N ASN A 181 -3.09 -17.29 -4.89
CA ASN A 181 -4.07 -16.94 -3.87
C ASN A 181 -3.78 -17.79 -2.64
N VAL A 182 -3.46 -17.14 -1.53
CA VAL A 182 -3.10 -17.78 -0.27
C VAL A 182 -4.23 -17.54 0.72
N GLU A 183 -4.83 -18.62 1.19
CA GLU A 183 -5.80 -18.63 2.28
C GLU A 183 -5.05 -18.98 3.57
N TYR A 184 -5.00 -18.06 4.51
CA TYR A 184 -4.37 -18.22 5.81
C TYR A 184 -5.43 -18.55 6.85
N THR A 185 -5.16 -19.56 7.67
CA THR A 185 -5.85 -19.74 8.96
C THR A 185 -4.93 -19.19 10.05
N LEU A 186 -5.37 -18.11 10.69
CA LEU A 186 -4.60 -17.35 11.66
C LEU A 186 -5.25 -17.48 13.04
N LYS A 187 -4.43 -17.42 14.09
CA LYS A 187 -4.88 -17.29 15.46
C LYS A 187 -4.24 -16.05 16.07
N GLY A 188 -5.07 -15.16 16.58
CA GLY A 188 -4.61 -13.89 17.13
C GLY A 188 -5.72 -13.15 17.86
N ASP A 189 -5.37 -11.97 18.37
CA ASP A 189 -6.36 -11.07 18.98
C ASP A 189 -7.44 -10.71 17.97
N ILE A 190 -8.69 -10.73 18.43
CA ILE A 190 -9.86 -10.34 17.64
C ILE A 190 -10.61 -9.20 18.33
N CYS A 191 -10.03 -8.55 19.33
CA CYS A 191 -10.62 -7.40 19.99
C CYS A 191 -10.41 -6.11 19.21
N ARG A 192 -11.47 -5.31 19.11
CA ARG A 192 -11.44 -3.90 18.73
C ARG A 192 -12.12 -3.06 19.79
N GLU A 193 -11.43 -2.05 20.31
CA GLU A 193 -11.99 -1.09 21.26
C GLU A 193 -12.89 -0.07 20.53
N ASN A 194 -14.03 0.25 21.12
CA ASN A 194 -14.91 1.32 20.64
C ASN A 194 -15.26 2.24 21.81
N GLU A 195 -15.13 3.55 21.60
CA GLU A 195 -15.55 4.54 22.59
C GLU A 195 -17.07 4.68 22.63
N ILE A 196 -17.63 4.79 23.84
CA ILE A 196 -19.04 5.08 24.06
C ILE A 196 -19.20 6.59 24.22
N TYR A 197 -19.81 7.26 23.24
CA TYR A 197 -20.20 8.66 23.38
C TYR A 197 -21.58 8.76 24.03
N VAL A 198 -21.64 9.31 25.24
CA VAL A 198 -22.90 9.68 25.90
C VAL A 198 -23.19 11.17 25.58
N LYS A 199 -24.39 11.46 25.07
CA LYS A 199 -24.89 12.83 24.84
C LYS A 199 -25.79 13.27 25.98
#